data_AF-A0A0F8W0M8-F1
#
_entry.id   AF-A0A0F8W0M8-F1
#
_cell.length_a   1.000
_cell.length_b   1.000
_cell.length_c   1.000
_cell.angle_alpha   90.00
_cell.angle_beta   90.00
_cell.angle_gamma   90.00
#
_symmetry.space_group_name_H-M   'P 1'
#
loop_
_entity.id
_entity.type
_entity.pdbx_description
1 polymer ?
#
loop_
_entity_poly.entity_id
_entity_poly.type
_entity_poly.pdbx_seq_one_letter_code
_entity_poly.pdbx_strand_id
1 'polypeptide(L)'
;MSLYVKYRPKSFEEMSGNVEVITYLREALSDLEKCPKVFLFFGETGTGKTTIARIISEQLGCGELDYVEVDSANFRGIDTVRELRKSSRFHASKPGGSRVWVIDEVHKATTDAQNALLKLLEEPKNLSRLS
;
A
#
# COMPACT_ATOMS: atom_id res chain seq x y z
N MET A 1 -18.24 6.17 16.91
CA MET A 1 -16.94 5.80 16.33
C MET A 1 -16.33 4.73 17.24
N SER A 2 -15.94 3.58 16.71
CA SER A 2 -15.39 2.48 17.51
C SER A 2 -14.00 2.83 18.05
N LEU A 3 -13.64 2.27 19.21
CA LEU A 3 -12.36 2.57 19.88
C LEU A 3 -11.16 2.25 18.98
N TYR A 4 -11.22 1.17 18.20
CA TYR A 4 -10.11 0.79 17.30
C TYR A 4 -9.86 1.78 16.16
N VAL A 5 -10.87 2.54 15.71
CA VAL A 5 -10.69 3.62 14.73
C VAL A 5 -10.11 4.84 15.40
N LYS A 6 -10.59 5.17 16.61
CA LYS A 6 -10.16 6.35 17.35
C LYS A 6 -8.68 6.28 17.76
N TYR A 7 -8.20 5.09 18.13
CA TYR A 7 -6.83 4.86 18.61
C TYR A 7 -5.97 4.11 17.59
N ARG A 8 -6.34 4.10 16.30
CA ARG A 8 -5.49 3.52 15.26
C ARG A 8 -4.18 4.33 15.19
N PRO A 9 -3.00 3.70 15.32
CA PRO A 9 -1.71 4.37 15.22
C PRO A 9 -1.58 5.19 13.93
N LYS A 10 -1.01 6.39 14.07
CA LYS A 10 -0.74 7.31 12.96
C LYS A 10 0.73 7.36 12.56
N SER A 11 1.61 6.80 13.37
CA SER A 11 3.04 6.72 13.07
C SER A 11 3.64 5.40 13.57
N PHE A 12 4.87 5.12 13.13
CA PHE A 12 5.58 3.91 13.55
C PHE A 12 5.92 3.91 15.05
N GLU A 13 6.00 5.07 15.70
CA GLU A 13 6.26 5.22 17.13
C GLU A 13 5.04 4.85 17.99
N GLU A 14 3.83 5.04 17.45
CA GLU A 14 2.57 4.69 18.12
C GLU A 14 2.21 3.21 17.96
N MET A 15 2.91 2.48 17.08
CA MET A 15 2.69 1.05 16.87
C MET A 15 3.27 0.23 18.03
N SER A 16 2.49 -0.72 18.53
CA SER A 16 2.93 -1.68 19.55
C SER A 16 3.32 -3.01 18.91
N GLY A 17 4.50 -3.54 19.25
CA GLY A 17 5.01 -4.81 18.72
C GLY A 17 5.65 -4.67 17.33
N ASN A 18 5.88 -5.81 16.65
CA ASN A 18 6.48 -5.88 15.31
C ASN A 18 7.78 -5.06 15.14
N VAL A 19 8.61 -5.02 16.18
CA VAL A 19 9.78 -4.11 16.28
C VAL A 19 10.71 -4.25 15.07
N GLU A 20 11.02 -5.47 14.66
CA GLU A 20 11.91 -5.74 13.51
C GLU A 20 11.33 -5.22 12.20
N VAL A 21 10.04 -5.44 11.95
CA VAL A 21 9.34 -4.96 10.75
C VAL A 21 9.31 -3.43 10.71
N ILE A 22 9.04 -2.79 11.84
CA ILE A 22 9.00 -1.33 11.93
C ILE A 22 10.39 -0.73 11.68
N THR A 23 11.44 -1.32 12.26
CA THR A 23 12.82 -0.88 12.03
C THR A 23 13.21 -1.01 10.56
N TYR A 24 12.93 -2.16 9.94
CA TYR A 24 13.18 -2.37 8.51
C TYR A 24 12.43 -1.34 7.65
N LEU A 25 11.14 -1.10 7.93
CA LEU A 25 10.35 -0.14 7.15
C LEU A 25 10.88 1.29 7.28
N ARG A 26 11.32 1.71 8.47
CA ARG A 26 11.95 3.02 8.67
C ARG A 26 13.22 3.17 7.84
N GLU A 27 14.07 2.14 7.84
CA GLU A 27 15.28 2.14 7.01
C GLU A 27 14.95 2.15 5.51
N ALA A 28 13.99 1.32 5.08
CA ALA A 28 13.56 1.24 3.69
C ALA A 28 12.94 2.55 3.18
N LEU A 29 12.26 3.31 4.04
CA LEU A 29 11.64 4.59 3.69
C LEU A 29 12.59 5.79 3.80
N SER A 30 13.79 5.60 4.38
CA SER A 30 14.80 6.66 4.47
C SER A 30 15.41 7.01 3.09
N ASP A 31 15.44 6.05 2.16
CA ASP A 31 15.89 6.22 0.79
C ASP A 31 14.79 5.77 -0.18
N LEU A 32 14.01 6.73 -0.66
CA LEU A 32 12.86 6.48 -1.54
C LEU A 32 13.27 5.89 -2.90
N GLU A 33 14.52 6.05 -3.34
CA GLU A 33 15.00 5.45 -4.59
C GLU A 33 15.21 3.95 -4.45
N LYS A 34 15.62 3.51 -3.25
CA LYS A 34 15.84 2.09 -2.92
C LYS A 34 14.65 1.42 -2.24
N CYS A 35 13.65 2.21 -1.85
CA CYS A 35 12.46 1.70 -1.18
C CYS A 35 11.73 0.67 -2.07
N PRO A 36 11.38 -0.51 -1.54
CA PRO A 36 10.52 -1.45 -2.25
C PRO A 36 9.20 -0.78 -2.64
N LYS A 37 8.79 -0.96 -3.89
CA LYS A 37 7.54 -0.38 -4.41
C LYS A 37 6.32 -1.25 -4.10
N VAL A 38 6.56 -2.50 -3.69
CA VAL A 38 5.53 -3.51 -3.41
C VAL A 38 5.85 -4.10 -2.04
N PHE A 39 4.83 -4.11 -1.18
CA PHE A 39 4.88 -4.75 0.13
C PHE A 39 3.79 -5.81 0.21
N LEU A 40 4.13 -6.98 0.74
CA LEU A 40 3.17 -8.02 1.11
C LEU A 40 3.22 -8.21 2.63
N PHE A 41 2.16 -7.80 3.31
CA PHE A 41 2.03 -8.00 4.75
C PHE A 41 1.18 -9.23 5.04
N PHE A 42 1.73 -10.15 5.84
CA PHE A 42 1.05 -11.37 6.29
C PHE A 42 1.04 -11.44 7.82
N GLY A 43 0.04 -12.10 8.39
CA GLY A 43 -0.13 -12.30 9.83
C GLY A 43 -1.59 -12.31 10.24
N GLU A 44 -1.85 -12.56 11.53
CA GLU A 44 -3.20 -12.63 12.10
C GLU A 44 -3.96 -11.30 12.00
N THR A 45 -5.29 -11.35 12.11
CA THR A 45 -6.13 -10.14 12.14
C THR A 45 -5.80 -9.30 13.39
N GLY A 46 -5.74 -7.98 13.24
CA GLY A 46 -5.46 -7.06 14.36
C GLY A 46 -3.98 -6.79 14.65
N THR A 47 -3.04 -7.43 13.94
CA THR A 47 -1.58 -7.18 14.10
C THR A 47 -1.10 -5.86 13.46
N GLY A 48 -1.99 -5.10 12.82
CA GLY A 48 -1.68 -3.77 12.29
C GLY A 48 -1.26 -3.72 10.82
N LYS A 49 -1.44 -4.80 10.02
CA LYS A 49 -1.11 -4.84 8.59
C LYS A 49 -1.65 -3.63 7.79
N THR A 50 -2.95 -3.38 7.85
CA THR A 50 -3.61 -2.27 7.17
C THR A 50 -3.19 -0.91 7.74
N THR A 51 -2.88 -0.85 9.04
CA THR A 51 -2.37 0.35 9.71
C THR A 51 -0.98 0.71 9.20
N ILE A 52 -0.08 -0.27 9.09
CA ILE A 52 1.26 -0.09 8.54
C ILE A 52 1.18 0.42 7.10
N ALA A 53 0.32 -0.18 6.27
CA ALA A 53 0.13 0.27 4.89
C ALA A 53 -0.30 1.74 4.80
N ARG A 54 -1.16 2.21 5.71
CA ARG A 54 -1.57 3.62 5.82
C ARG A 54 -0.41 4.52 6.23
N ILE A 55 0.34 4.16 7.28
CA ILE A 55 1.51 4.93 7.74
C ILE A 55 2.55 5.07 6.62
N ILE A 56 2.83 3.97 5.89
CA ILE A 56 3.75 3.99 4.74
C ILE A 56 3.25 4.97 3.68
N SER A 57 1.95 4.94 3.35
CA SER A 57 1.40 5.85 2.33
C SER A 57 1.57 7.32 2.69
N GLU A 58 1.38 7.67 3.96
CA GLU A 58 1.60 9.03 4.47
C GLU A 58 3.08 9.43 4.39
N GLN A 59 4.00 8.53 4.79
CA GLN A 59 5.44 8.79 4.69
C GLN A 59 5.94 8.94 3.24
N LEU A 60 5.30 8.27 2.29
CA LEU A 60 5.57 8.43 0.86
C LEU A 60 4.95 9.72 0.27
N GLY A 61 4.35 10.59 1.09
CA GLY A 61 3.70 11.82 0.63
C GLY A 61 2.47 11.55 -0.25
N CYS A 62 1.79 10.42 -0.05
CA CYS A 62 0.58 10.08 -0.77
C CYS A 62 -0.56 11.03 -0.36
N GLY A 63 -1.17 11.69 -1.35
CA GLY A 63 -2.36 12.51 -1.12
C GLY A 63 -3.63 11.67 -1.04
N GLU A 64 -4.69 12.22 -0.46
CA GLU A 64 -5.99 11.53 -0.37
C GLU A 64 -6.54 11.06 -1.72
N LEU A 65 -6.33 11.83 -2.79
CA LEU A 65 -6.75 11.48 -4.15
C LEU A 65 -5.89 10.37 -4.80
N ASP A 66 -4.74 10.08 -4.22
CA ASP A 66 -3.77 9.11 -4.71
C ASP A 66 -3.69 7.86 -3.82
N TYR A 67 -4.50 7.81 -2.75
CA TYR A 67 -4.64 6.65 -1.88
C TYR A 67 -5.91 5.88 -2.24
N VAL A 68 -5.75 4.60 -2.59
CA VAL A 68 -6.87 3.72 -2.91
C VAL A 68 -6.77 2.47 -2.05
N GLU A 69 -7.76 2.27 -1.19
CA GLU A 69 -7.92 1.02 -0.43
C GLU A 69 -9.02 0.18 -1.08
N VAL A 70 -8.66 -1.05 -1.44
CA VAL A 70 -9.56 -1.99 -2.10
C VAL A 70 -9.75 -3.19 -1.17
N ASP A 71 -10.96 -3.36 -0.67
CA ASP A 71 -11.36 -4.56 0.05
C ASP A 71 -11.57 -5.70 -0.95
N SER A 72 -11.01 -6.88 -0.65
CA SER A 72 -11.21 -8.08 -1.46
C SER A 72 -12.66 -8.53 -1.62
N ALA A 73 -13.58 -8.10 -0.74
CA ALA A 73 -15.01 -8.27 -0.96
C ALA A 73 -15.50 -7.60 -2.26
N ASN A 74 -14.90 -6.46 -2.63
CA ASN A 74 -15.16 -5.72 -3.87
C ASN A 74 -14.15 -6.07 -4.98
N PHE A 75 -12.98 -6.59 -4.63
CA PHE A 75 -11.91 -7.01 -5.55
C PHE A 75 -12.05 -8.48 -5.99
N ARG A 76 -13.15 -8.85 -6.64
CA ARG A 76 -13.38 -10.25 -7.04
C ARG A 76 -12.96 -10.58 -8.46
N GLY A 77 -12.78 -9.58 -9.32
CA GLY A 77 -12.65 -9.79 -10.76
C GLY A 77 -11.36 -9.26 -11.36
N ILE A 78 -10.99 -9.84 -12.50
CA ILE A 78 -9.92 -9.35 -13.36
C ILE A 78 -10.13 -7.89 -13.80
N ASP A 79 -11.38 -7.43 -13.88
CA ASP A 79 -11.71 -6.07 -14.31
C ASP A 79 -11.21 -5.01 -13.34
N THR A 80 -11.31 -5.25 -12.02
CA THR A 80 -10.73 -4.32 -11.04
C THR A 80 -9.21 -4.22 -11.18
N VAL A 81 -8.53 -5.34 -11.46
CA VAL A 81 -7.08 -5.33 -11.74
C VAL A 81 -6.76 -4.54 -13.01
N ARG A 82 -7.58 -4.67 -14.05
CA ARG A 82 -7.42 -3.90 -15.30
C ARG A 82 -7.58 -2.40 -15.06
N GLU A 83 -8.55 -2.01 -14.24
CA GLU A 83 -8.76 -0.62 -13.84
C GLU A 83 -7.60 -0.08 -13.00
N LEU A 84 -7.14 -0.85 -12.02
CA LEU A 84 -5.95 -0.52 -11.23
C LEU A 84 -4.74 -0.29 -12.14
N ARG A 85 -4.51 -1.18 -13.11
CA ARG A 85 -3.41 -1.07 -14.07
C ARG A 85 -3.55 0.14 -15.00
N LYS A 86 -4.76 0.56 -15.36
CA LYS A 86 -4.97 1.80 -16.12
C LYS A 86 -4.63 3.01 -15.25
N SER A 87 -5.15 3.03 -14.02
CA SER A 87 -4.94 4.11 -13.05
C SER A 87 -3.47 4.25 -12.64
N SER A 88 -2.72 3.14 -12.57
CA SER A 88 -1.32 3.16 -12.13
C SER A 88 -0.35 3.80 -13.12
N ARG A 89 -0.79 4.04 -14.37
CA ARG A 89 0.01 4.74 -15.38
C ARG A 89 0.10 6.24 -15.12
N PHE A 90 -0.83 6.82 -14.38
CA PHE A 90 -0.83 8.25 -14.07
C PHE A 90 0.19 8.58 -12.97
N HIS A 91 0.63 9.83 -12.91
CA HIS A 91 1.45 10.32 -11.79
C HIS A 91 0.55 10.68 -10.61
N ALA A 92 1.15 10.82 -9.43
CA ALA A 92 0.45 11.37 -8.28
C ALA A 92 -0.05 12.79 -8.62
N SER A 93 -1.14 13.20 -7.98
CA SER A 93 -1.79 14.48 -8.22
C SER A 93 -0.91 15.66 -7.82
N LYS A 94 0.02 15.45 -6.87
CA LYS A 94 1.00 16.44 -6.41
C LYS A 94 2.39 16.15 -6.97
N PRO A 95 3.15 17.17 -7.41
CA PRO A 95 4.57 17.01 -7.74
C PRO A 95 5.35 16.38 -6.58
N GLY A 96 6.15 15.36 -6.87
CA GLY A 96 6.93 14.64 -5.87
C GLY A 96 6.14 13.73 -4.93
N GLY A 97 4.81 13.63 -5.09
CA GLY A 97 3.96 12.72 -4.33
C GLY A 97 3.97 11.29 -4.87
N SER A 98 3.37 10.38 -4.12
CA SER A 98 3.20 8.97 -4.50
C SER A 98 1.73 8.61 -4.67
N ARG A 99 1.49 7.55 -5.46
CA ARG A 99 0.19 6.90 -5.57
C ARG A 99 0.28 5.51 -4.99
N VAL A 100 -0.63 5.19 -4.07
CA VAL A 100 -0.58 3.98 -3.27
C VAL A 100 -1.89 3.23 -3.37
N TRP A 101 -1.79 1.94 -3.63
CA TRP A 101 -2.92 1.02 -3.60
C TRP A 101 -2.71 0.02 -2.48
N VAL A 102 -3.72 -0.11 -1.62
CA VAL A 102 -3.76 -1.11 -0.55
C VAL A 102 -4.84 -2.11 -0.93
N ILE A 103 -4.44 -3.37 -1.13
CA ILE A 103 -5.38 -4.46 -1.42
C ILE A 103 -5.50 -5.29 -0.15
N ASP A 104 -6.58 -5.07 0.60
CA ASP A 104 -6.80 -5.79 1.86
C ASP A 104 -7.35 -7.19 1.58
N GLU A 105 -6.89 -8.17 2.34
CA GLU A 105 -7.25 -9.59 2.19
C GLU A 105 -7.05 -10.16 0.78
N VAL A 106 -5.99 -9.75 0.07
CA VAL A 106 -5.70 -10.13 -1.33
C VAL A 106 -5.76 -11.64 -1.60
N HIS A 107 -5.55 -12.47 -0.57
CA HIS A 107 -5.70 -13.93 -0.64
C HIS A 107 -7.13 -14.38 -1.03
N LYS A 108 -8.15 -13.53 -0.85
CA LYS A 108 -9.54 -13.79 -1.26
C LYS A 108 -9.80 -13.44 -2.73
N ALA A 109 -8.86 -12.80 -3.42
CA ALA A 109 -8.98 -12.50 -4.84
C ALA A 109 -9.01 -13.78 -5.67
N THR A 110 -9.73 -13.77 -6.79
CA THR A 110 -9.76 -14.90 -7.73
C THR A 110 -8.39 -15.15 -8.34
N THR A 111 -8.10 -16.39 -8.75
CA THR A 111 -6.83 -16.76 -9.40
C THR A 111 -6.53 -15.89 -10.61
N ASP A 112 -7.54 -15.56 -11.41
CA ASP A 112 -7.40 -14.67 -12.57
C ASP A 112 -6.98 -13.25 -12.16
N ALA A 113 -7.54 -12.73 -11.07
CA ALA A 113 -7.16 -11.44 -10.53
C ALA A 113 -5.71 -11.46 -9.99
N GLN A 114 -5.31 -12.51 -9.27
CA GLN A 114 -3.94 -12.69 -8.79
C GLN A 114 -2.93 -12.76 -9.95
N ASN A 115 -3.24 -13.55 -10.99
CA ASN A 115 -2.40 -13.65 -12.19
C ASN A 115 -2.29 -12.31 -12.94
N ALA A 116 -3.38 -11.54 -13.00
CA ALA A 116 -3.36 -10.23 -13.63
C ALA A 116 -2.52 -9.20 -12.85
N LEU A 117 -2.40 -9.35 -11.53
CA LEU A 117 -1.54 -8.51 -10.69
C LEU A 117 -0.05 -8.74 -10.97
N LEU A 118 0.38 -9.95 -11.32
CA LEU A 118 1.80 -10.28 -11.54
C LEU A 118 2.49 -9.30 -12.50
N LYS A 119 1.82 -8.95 -13.62
CA LYS A 119 2.35 -7.99 -14.59
C LYS A 119 2.56 -6.58 -14.00
N LEU A 120 1.78 -6.20 -13.00
CA LEU A 120 1.93 -4.93 -12.29
C LEU A 120 3.06 -4.98 -11.26
N LEU A 121 3.30 -6.16 -10.67
CA LEU A 121 4.37 -6.40 -9.70
C LEU A 121 5.76 -6.55 -10.36
N GLU A 122 5.81 -7.06 -11.59
CA GLU A 122 7.04 -7.20 -12.38
C GLU A 122 7.57 -5.84 -12.87
N GLU A 123 6.68 -4.90 -13.22
CA GLU A 123 7.04 -3.59 -13.76
C GLU A 123 6.41 -2.43 -12.96
N PRO A 124 6.76 -2.26 -11.67
CA PRO A 124 6.21 -1.19 -10.86
C PRO A 124 6.79 0.15 -11.30
N LYS A 125 5.90 1.12 -11.60
CA LYS A 125 6.26 2.46 -12.11
C LYS A 125 7.34 3.08 -11.22
N ASN A 126 8.36 3.66 -11.84
CA ASN A 126 9.45 4.31 -11.10
C ASN A 126 8.90 5.48 -10.28
N LEU A 127 9.23 5.49 -8.99
CA LEU A 127 9.14 6.67 -8.12
C LEU A 127 10.25 7.66 -8.50
N SER A 128 10.43 7.94 -9.79
CA SER A 128 11.34 9.00 -10.20
C SER A 128 10.64 10.31 -9.87
N ARG A 129 11.12 11.01 -8.83
CA ARG A 129 10.82 12.42 -8.67
C ARG A 129 11.20 13.07 -10.00
N LEU A 130 10.23 13.71 -10.66
CA LEU A 130 10.56 14.65 -11.73
C LEU A 130 11.40 15.73 -11.06
N SER A 131 12.71 15.70 -11.34
CA SER A 131 13.65 16.77 -11.08
C SER A 131 13.20 18.05 -11.77
#